data_AF-A0A812IPI0-F1
#
_entry.id   AF-A0A812IPI0-F1
#
_cell.length_a   1.000
_cell.length_b   1.000
_cell.length_c   1.000
_cell.angle_alpha   90.00
_cell.angle_beta   90.00
_cell.angle_gamma   90.00
#
_symmetry.space_group_name_H-M   'P 1'
#
loop_
_entity.id
_entity.type
_entity.pdbx_description
1 polymer ?
#
loop_
_entity_poly.entity_id
_entity_poly.type
_entity_poly.pdbx_seq_one_letter_code
_entity_poly.pdbx_strand_id
1 'polypeptide(L)'
;MTGGITSHAAVVARGMGRPCVVGAARDARGPNAGAGATGAWVDLASGTLRVGDVNVKQGEFIGIDGNTGDVMLGELPTVPPTCSVLGKSFQTLMSWTDEFRTLQVRANAETVADTRQAKEFGAEGLGLVRTEHMFFAGRRIVAMRQMILASDQRERKEALHKLLFMQREDITELFEIMNGLPVTVRLLDPPLHEFINNSETELSAVARAAGIPLERVRRRASELRESNPMLGHRGCRLAITFPEICAMQARAIFGAAAEVKTCQPTVEIMVPLVASLEEFSTIKDIIDKTAEAVQKEEGVKFKYRVGSMIELPRAALQAGRIAEKAEFFSFGTNDLTQTTYGLSRDDVGTFMESYKTKGVMEEDPFVTLDEKGVGEFIKIAMERGQKLSSPVVPLFSFFFWFRVPL
;
A
#
# COMPACT_ATOMS: atom_id res chain seq x y z
N MET A 1 39.50 -20.52 6.53
CA MET A 1 38.83 -21.48 5.61
C MET A 1 37.85 -20.71 4.77
N THR A 2 37.85 -20.88 3.45
CA THR A 2 36.78 -20.37 2.59
C THR A 2 35.79 -21.48 2.25
N GLY A 3 34.53 -21.12 2.09
CA GLY A 3 33.46 -22.04 1.70
C GLY A 3 33.36 -22.21 0.18
N GLY A 4 33.02 -23.41 -0.29
CA GLY A 4 32.59 -23.66 -1.66
C GLY A 4 31.06 -23.60 -1.80
N ILE A 5 30.54 -24.00 -2.96
CA ILE A 5 29.11 -23.97 -3.29
C ILE A 5 28.21 -24.84 -2.38
N THR A 6 28.81 -25.75 -1.60
CA THR A 6 28.16 -26.61 -0.61
C THR A 6 28.39 -26.15 0.83
N SER A 7 29.03 -24.99 1.03
CA SER A 7 29.25 -24.44 2.36
C SER A 7 27.96 -23.97 3.00
N HIS A 8 27.96 -23.88 4.34
CA HIS A 8 26.84 -23.39 5.13
C HIS A 8 26.27 -22.06 4.60
N ALA A 9 27.16 -21.10 4.29
CA ALA A 9 26.75 -19.81 3.73
C ALA A 9 26.02 -19.94 2.39
N ALA A 10 26.53 -20.77 1.46
CA ALA A 10 25.92 -20.97 0.16
C ALA A 10 24.56 -21.70 0.24
N VAL A 11 24.43 -22.68 1.13
CA VAL A 11 23.17 -23.42 1.33
C VAL A 11 22.09 -22.54 1.95
N VAL A 12 22.44 -21.79 3.00
CA VAL A 12 21.50 -20.87 3.67
C VAL A 12 21.08 -19.76 2.72
N ALA A 13 22.01 -19.11 2.03
CA ALA A 13 21.68 -18.03 1.10
C ALA A 13 20.76 -18.50 -0.04
N ARG A 14 20.98 -19.72 -0.57
CA ARG A 14 20.09 -20.32 -1.57
C ARG A 14 18.69 -20.58 -1.03
N GLY A 15 18.58 -21.09 0.22
CA GLY A 15 17.29 -21.27 0.89
C GLY A 15 16.54 -19.95 1.13
N MET A 16 17.29 -18.85 1.32
CA MET A 16 16.74 -17.51 1.51
C MET A 16 16.52 -16.73 0.20
N GLY A 17 16.93 -17.28 -0.95
CA GLY A 17 16.88 -16.58 -2.24
C GLY A 17 17.77 -15.34 -2.32
N ARG A 18 18.83 -15.24 -1.50
CA ARG A 18 19.75 -14.09 -1.51
C ARG A 18 20.99 -14.37 -2.37
N PRO A 19 21.45 -13.39 -3.18
CA PRO A 19 22.72 -13.49 -3.88
C PRO A 19 23.87 -13.77 -2.90
N CYS A 20 24.76 -14.70 -3.23
CA CYS A 20 25.88 -15.07 -2.37
C CYS A 20 27.10 -15.49 -3.20
N VAL A 21 28.23 -14.85 -2.92
CA VAL A 21 29.53 -15.22 -3.48
C VAL A 21 30.36 -15.86 -2.38
N VAL A 22 30.80 -17.09 -2.61
CA VAL A 22 31.64 -17.85 -1.67
C VAL A 22 32.98 -18.19 -2.32
N GLY A 23 34.02 -18.34 -1.52
CA GLY A 23 35.35 -18.66 -2.05
C GLY A 23 36.07 -17.46 -2.66
N ALA A 24 35.63 -16.23 -2.39
CA ALA A 24 36.20 -15.00 -2.93
C ALA A 24 37.67 -14.74 -2.55
N ALA A 25 38.25 -15.46 -1.58
CA ALA A 25 39.65 -15.30 -1.19
C ALA A 25 40.65 -16.11 -2.06
N ARG A 26 40.27 -16.56 -3.26
CA ARG A 26 41.13 -17.37 -4.15
C ARG A 26 42.18 -16.51 -4.86
N ASP A 27 43.16 -16.02 -4.10
CA ASP A 27 44.44 -15.54 -4.66
C ASP A 27 45.61 -16.17 -3.91
N ALA A 28 46.41 -16.97 -4.63
CA ALA A 28 47.55 -17.69 -4.09
C ALA A 28 48.67 -16.74 -3.58
N ARG A 29 48.64 -15.47 -3.97
CA ARG A 29 49.62 -14.44 -3.57
C ARG A 29 49.33 -13.80 -2.20
N GLY A 30 48.19 -14.13 -1.58
CA GLY A 30 47.85 -13.67 -0.23
C GLY A 30 47.33 -12.21 -0.15
N PRO A 31 47.14 -11.67 1.07
CA PRO A 31 46.49 -10.38 1.32
C PRO A 31 47.29 -9.14 0.87
N ASN A 32 48.55 -9.33 0.46
CA ASN A 32 49.43 -8.25 -0.02
C ASN A 32 49.68 -8.35 -1.54
N ALA A 33 48.87 -9.12 -2.25
CA ALA A 33 48.91 -9.15 -3.70
C ALA A 33 48.56 -7.76 -4.25
N GLY A 34 49.48 -7.15 -5.01
CA GLY A 34 49.29 -5.83 -5.62
C GLY A 34 48.38 -5.87 -6.85
N ALA A 35 48.62 -4.95 -7.80
CA ALA A 35 47.84 -4.83 -9.03
C ALA A 35 47.56 -6.17 -9.74
N GLY A 36 46.27 -6.45 -9.99
CA GLY A 36 45.80 -7.68 -10.63
C GLY A 36 45.47 -8.82 -9.66
N ALA A 37 45.32 -8.55 -8.36
CA ALA A 37 44.78 -9.50 -7.39
C ALA A 37 43.25 -9.63 -7.48
N THR A 38 42.76 -10.86 -7.35
CA THR A 38 41.33 -11.20 -7.44
C THR A 38 40.77 -11.72 -6.11
N GLY A 39 41.62 -11.90 -5.10
CA GLY A 39 41.26 -12.42 -3.79
C GLY A 39 40.74 -11.32 -2.86
N ALA A 40 39.57 -11.54 -2.25
CA ALA A 40 38.96 -10.67 -1.26
C ALA A 40 39.41 -11.02 0.17
N TRP A 41 39.87 -10.02 0.90
CA TRP A 41 40.41 -10.14 2.26
C TRP A 41 39.70 -9.18 3.22
N VAL A 42 39.15 -9.71 4.30
CA VAL A 42 38.47 -8.90 5.33
C VAL A 42 39.38 -8.76 6.53
N ASP A 43 39.69 -7.52 6.91
CA ASP A 43 40.31 -7.19 8.19
C ASP A 43 39.21 -6.80 9.19
N LEU A 44 38.98 -7.70 10.15
CA LEU A 44 37.96 -7.55 11.19
C LEU A 44 38.31 -6.47 12.21
N ALA A 45 39.59 -6.14 12.41
CA ALA A 45 40.01 -5.14 13.39
C ALA A 45 39.78 -3.72 12.86
N SER A 46 40.05 -3.50 11.58
CA SER A 46 39.83 -2.21 10.93
C SER A 46 38.47 -2.08 10.25
N GLY A 47 37.72 -3.17 10.11
CA GLY A 47 36.43 -3.19 9.41
C GLY A 47 36.58 -2.91 7.91
N THR A 48 37.66 -3.39 7.30
CA THR A 48 37.96 -3.12 5.89
C THR A 48 37.96 -4.39 5.04
N LEU A 49 37.48 -4.25 3.80
CA LEU A 49 37.53 -5.27 2.76
C LEU A 49 38.54 -4.84 1.70
N ARG A 50 39.57 -5.65 1.47
CA ARG A 50 40.62 -5.41 0.47
C ARG A 50 40.52 -6.41 -0.67
N VAL A 51 40.57 -5.91 -1.90
CA VAL A 51 40.67 -6.70 -3.14
C VAL A 51 41.76 -6.07 -4.00
N GLY A 52 42.98 -6.62 -3.94
CA GLY A 52 44.17 -5.99 -4.53
C GLY A 52 44.43 -4.59 -3.98
N ASP A 53 44.44 -3.60 -4.87
CA ASP A 53 44.66 -2.19 -4.53
C ASP A 53 43.37 -1.47 -4.07
N VAL A 54 42.20 -2.10 -4.22
CA VAL A 54 40.92 -1.53 -3.79
C VAL A 54 40.69 -1.83 -2.32
N ASN A 55 40.37 -0.78 -1.55
CA ASN A 55 40.06 -0.87 -0.12
C ASN A 55 38.67 -0.27 0.13
N VAL A 56 37.76 -1.07 0.65
CA VAL A 56 36.38 -0.70 0.94
C VAL A 56 36.20 -0.66 2.45
N LYS A 57 35.69 0.46 2.95
CA LYS A 57 35.43 0.66 4.39
C LYS A 57 34.04 0.20 4.76
N GLN A 58 33.85 -0.13 6.03
CA GLN A 58 32.53 -0.34 6.59
C GLN A 58 31.61 0.86 6.28
N GLY A 59 30.44 0.57 5.69
CA GLY A 59 29.45 1.56 5.29
C GLY A 59 29.51 1.97 3.82
N GLU A 60 30.54 1.57 3.07
CA GLU A 60 30.60 1.76 1.62
C GLU A 60 29.87 0.63 0.88
N PHE A 61 29.23 0.98 -0.25
CA PHE A 61 28.45 0.03 -1.04
C PHE A 61 29.33 -0.89 -1.89
N ILE A 62 28.92 -2.16 -1.95
CA ILE A 62 29.44 -3.16 -2.89
C ILE A 62 28.26 -3.88 -3.56
N GLY A 63 28.40 -4.16 -4.85
CA GLY A 63 27.50 -5.02 -5.60
C GLY A 63 28.04 -6.45 -5.65
N ILE A 64 27.15 -7.44 -5.62
CA ILE A 64 27.51 -8.85 -5.81
C ILE A 64 26.59 -9.50 -6.85
N ASP A 65 27.16 -10.30 -7.74
CA ASP A 65 26.41 -11.18 -8.64
C ASP A 65 26.57 -12.63 -8.20
N GLY A 66 25.49 -13.22 -7.68
CA GLY A 66 25.48 -14.61 -7.21
C GLY A 66 25.55 -15.66 -8.33
N ASN A 67 25.33 -15.28 -9.59
CA ASN A 67 25.41 -16.18 -10.74
C ASN A 67 26.83 -16.25 -11.31
N THR A 68 27.47 -15.10 -11.52
CA THR A 68 28.84 -15.04 -12.08
C THR A 68 29.92 -15.16 -11.00
N GLY A 69 29.60 -14.76 -9.77
CA GLY A 69 30.57 -14.67 -8.67
C GLY A 69 31.29 -13.32 -8.60
N ASP A 70 30.86 -12.33 -9.39
CA ASP A 70 31.51 -11.02 -9.43
C ASP A 70 31.21 -10.18 -8.18
N VAL A 71 32.24 -9.48 -7.70
CA VAL A 71 32.15 -8.48 -6.63
C VAL A 71 32.58 -7.14 -7.21
N MET A 72 31.69 -6.16 -7.15
CA MET A 72 31.81 -4.89 -7.85
C MET A 72 31.77 -3.73 -6.85
N LEU A 73 32.59 -2.71 -7.09
CA LEU A 73 32.67 -1.54 -6.21
C LEU A 73 31.49 -0.59 -6.46
N GLY A 74 30.89 -0.09 -5.38
CA GLY A 74 29.82 0.90 -5.43
C GLY A 74 28.41 0.32 -5.50
N GLU A 75 27.43 1.22 -5.54
CA GLU A 75 26.03 0.87 -5.73
C GLU A 75 25.77 0.65 -7.22
N LEU A 76 25.33 -0.56 -7.57
CA LEU A 76 25.03 -0.90 -8.95
C LEU A 76 23.56 -0.61 -9.28
N PRO A 77 23.27 -0.12 -10.49
CA PRO A 77 21.90 -0.02 -10.95
C PRO A 77 21.29 -1.43 -11.06
N THR A 78 20.17 -1.63 -10.37
CA THR A 78 19.40 -2.88 -10.46
C THR A 78 18.42 -2.83 -11.62
N VAL A 79 18.19 -3.96 -12.28
CA VAL A 79 17.15 -4.08 -13.30
C VAL A 79 15.82 -4.40 -12.61
N PRO A 80 14.72 -3.67 -12.91
CA PRO A 80 13.41 -4.01 -12.39
C PRO A 80 13.01 -5.44 -12.82
N PRO A 81 12.38 -6.24 -11.95
CA PRO A 81 11.88 -7.55 -12.35
C PRO A 81 10.68 -7.34 -13.29
N THR A 82 10.91 -7.55 -14.58
CA THR A 82 9.86 -7.54 -15.62
C THR A 82 9.53 -8.97 -16.04
N CYS A 83 8.34 -9.20 -16.59
CA CYS A 83 7.95 -10.51 -17.11
C CYS A 83 8.90 -10.96 -18.25
N SER A 84 9.50 -10.01 -18.97
CA SER A 84 10.51 -10.29 -19.99
C SER A 84 11.84 -10.78 -19.40
N VAL A 85 12.24 -10.31 -18.21
CA VAL A 85 13.47 -10.72 -17.53
C VAL A 85 13.33 -12.12 -16.90
N LEU A 86 12.12 -12.49 -16.44
CA LEU A 86 11.86 -13.81 -15.82
C LEU A 86 11.82 -14.97 -16.84
N GLY A 87 11.75 -14.66 -18.14
CA GLY A 87 11.87 -15.63 -19.22
C GLY A 87 10.63 -16.50 -19.46
N LYS A 88 10.74 -17.38 -20.47
CA LYS A 88 9.60 -18.18 -20.99
C LYS A 88 9.05 -19.19 -19.97
N SER A 89 9.93 -19.82 -19.18
CA SER A 89 9.52 -20.84 -18.19
C SER A 89 8.58 -20.28 -17.13
N PHE A 90 8.83 -19.05 -16.66
CA PHE A 90 7.95 -18.36 -15.74
C PHE A 90 6.57 -18.11 -16.36
N GLN A 91 6.54 -17.59 -17.59
CA GLN A 91 5.28 -17.31 -18.31
C GLN A 91 4.45 -18.58 -18.55
N THR A 92 5.08 -19.69 -18.94
CA THR A 92 4.39 -20.99 -19.08
C THR A 92 3.82 -21.49 -17.75
N LEU A 93 4.57 -21.35 -16.65
CA LEU A 93 4.08 -21.76 -15.34
C LEU A 93 2.89 -20.89 -14.88
N MET A 94 2.96 -19.58 -15.09
CA MET A 94 1.87 -18.66 -14.76
C MET A 94 0.63 -18.95 -15.59
N SER A 95 0.77 -19.27 -16.89
CA SER A 95 -0.39 -19.64 -17.72
C SER A 95 -1.10 -20.89 -17.20
N TRP A 96 -0.35 -21.92 -16.77
CA TRP A 96 -0.95 -23.10 -16.14
C TRP A 96 -1.63 -22.73 -14.82
N THR A 97 -1.01 -21.86 -14.02
CA THR A 97 -1.58 -21.41 -12.75
C THR A 97 -2.92 -20.70 -12.96
N ASP A 98 -3.01 -19.87 -14.00
CA ASP A 98 -4.24 -19.17 -14.40
C ASP A 98 -5.35 -20.14 -14.84
N GLU A 99 -5.01 -21.29 -15.44
CA GLU A 99 -5.98 -22.31 -15.83
C GLU A 99 -6.63 -23.02 -14.63
N PHE A 100 -5.90 -23.19 -13.52
CA PHE A 100 -6.39 -23.94 -12.35
C PHE A 100 -6.95 -23.06 -11.24
N ARG A 101 -6.53 -21.79 -11.13
CA ARG A 101 -6.99 -20.93 -10.06
C ARG A 101 -8.48 -20.57 -10.25
N THR A 102 -9.20 -20.54 -9.14
CA THR A 102 -10.59 -20.05 -9.11
C THR A 102 -10.69 -18.61 -8.62
N LEU A 103 -9.65 -18.14 -7.92
CA LEU A 103 -9.59 -16.79 -7.38
C LEU A 103 -9.07 -15.82 -8.42
N GLN A 104 -9.73 -14.66 -8.52
CA GLN A 104 -9.20 -13.55 -9.28
C GLN A 104 -8.05 -12.89 -8.52
N VAL A 105 -7.01 -12.47 -9.25
CA VAL A 105 -5.84 -11.81 -8.67
C VAL A 105 -5.84 -10.35 -9.11
N ARG A 106 -6.08 -9.45 -8.15
CA ARG A 106 -6.06 -8.00 -8.37
C ARG A 106 -4.90 -7.39 -7.59
N ALA A 107 -4.39 -6.27 -8.07
CA ALA A 107 -3.24 -5.61 -7.46
C ALA A 107 -3.66 -4.48 -6.52
N ASN A 108 -2.82 -4.24 -5.52
CA ASN A 108 -2.82 -2.99 -4.78
C ASN A 108 -1.82 -2.07 -5.48
N ALA A 109 -2.29 -1.05 -6.18
CA ALA A 109 -1.45 -0.14 -6.93
C ALA A 109 -2.04 1.26 -6.89
N GLU A 110 -1.18 2.26 -6.80
CA GLU A 110 -1.60 3.65 -6.57
C GLU A 110 -0.96 4.61 -7.55
N THR A 111 0.20 4.24 -8.09
CA THR A 111 0.91 5.00 -9.11
C THR A 111 0.76 4.36 -10.49
N VAL A 112 1.03 5.15 -11.52
CA VAL A 112 1.11 4.71 -12.91
C VAL A 112 2.15 3.60 -13.10
N ALA A 113 3.29 3.71 -12.42
CA ALA A 113 4.36 2.71 -12.48
C ALA A 113 3.90 1.37 -11.91
N ASP A 114 3.34 1.38 -10.69
CA ASP A 114 2.83 0.18 -10.02
C ASP A 114 1.71 -0.48 -10.83
N THR A 115 0.82 0.33 -11.42
CA THR A 115 -0.32 -0.15 -12.20
C THR A 115 0.13 -0.81 -13.50
N ARG A 116 1.12 -0.23 -14.20
CA ARG A 116 1.71 -0.85 -15.40
C ARG A 116 2.40 -2.16 -15.05
N GLN A 117 3.17 -2.19 -13.96
CA GLN A 117 3.82 -3.40 -13.50
C GLN A 117 2.79 -4.47 -13.13
N ALA A 118 1.79 -4.15 -12.32
CA ALA A 118 0.71 -5.07 -11.97
C ALA A 118 0.03 -5.67 -13.22
N LYS A 119 -0.27 -4.84 -14.21
CA LYS A 119 -0.86 -5.29 -15.48
C LYS A 119 0.09 -6.20 -16.28
N GLU A 120 1.39 -5.90 -16.29
CA GLU A 120 2.41 -6.73 -16.93
C GLU A 120 2.47 -8.14 -16.31
N PHE A 121 2.28 -8.24 -14.99
CA PHE A 121 2.23 -9.51 -14.24
C PHE A 121 0.86 -10.20 -14.28
N GLY A 122 -0.09 -9.71 -15.08
CA GLY A 122 -1.38 -10.36 -15.31
C GLY A 122 -2.48 -10.00 -14.30
N ALA A 123 -2.35 -8.91 -13.54
CA ALA A 123 -3.39 -8.48 -12.63
C ALA A 123 -4.73 -8.20 -13.36
N GLU A 124 -5.81 -8.76 -12.83
CA GLU A 124 -7.15 -8.71 -13.43
C GLU A 124 -7.96 -7.49 -12.99
N GLY A 125 -7.28 -6.46 -12.49
CA GLY A 125 -7.90 -5.29 -11.87
C GLY A 125 -7.04 -4.71 -10.75
N LEU A 126 -7.42 -3.54 -10.24
CA LEU A 126 -6.85 -2.95 -9.02
C LEU A 126 -7.82 -3.15 -7.86
N GLY A 127 -7.46 -3.98 -6.88
CA GLY A 127 -8.31 -4.31 -5.74
C GLY A 127 -8.28 -3.26 -4.63
N LEU A 128 -7.25 -2.41 -4.63
CA LEU A 128 -7.12 -1.28 -3.70
C LEU A 128 -6.22 -0.21 -4.31
N VAL A 129 -6.82 0.94 -4.63
CA VAL A 129 -6.14 2.20 -4.85
C VAL A 129 -6.34 3.07 -3.61
N ARG A 130 -5.27 3.34 -2.87
CA ARG A 130 -5.28 4.27 -1.73
C ARG A 130 -5.17 5.70 -2.24
N THR A 131 -6.10 6.53 -1.84
CA THR A 131 -6.17 7.93 -2.29
C THR A 131 -5.21 8.84 -1.53
N GLU A 132 -4.60 8.36 -0.46
CA GLU A 132 -3.96 9.22 0.53
C GLU A 132 -2.51 9.50 0.17
N HIS A 133 -1.84 8.50 -0.39
CA HIS A 133 -0.54 8.68 -1.04
C HIS A 133 -0.62 9.66 -2.21
N MET A 134 -1.78 9.75 -2.89
CA MET A 134 -1.99 10.78 -3.91
C MET A 134 -1.93 12.19 -3.31
N PHE A 135 -2.24 12.39 -2.02
CA PHE A 135 -2.25 13.69 -1.36
C PHE A 135 -0.91 14.10 -0.72
N PHE A 136 0.02 13.17 -0.48
CA PHE A 136 1.30 13.47 0.20
C PHE A 136 2.34 14.14 -0.71
N ALA A 137 2.17 14.14 -2.03
CA ALA A 137 3.19 14.62 -2.97
C ALA A 137 3.08 16.13 -3.32
N GLY A 138 4.22 16.84 -3.24
CA GLY A 138 4.44 18.15 -3.88
C GLY A 138 3.41 19.23 -3.54
N ARG A 139 2.67 19.72 -4.55
CA ARG A 139 1.65 20.77 -4.37
C ARG A 139 0.37 20.29 -3.65
N ARG A 140 0.15 18.98 -3.58
CA ARG A 140 -1.10 18.38 -3.06
C ARG A 140 -1.16 18.44 -1.55
N ILE A 141 -0.04 18.20 -0.88
CA ILE A 141 0.05 18.31 0.58
C ILE A 141 -0.28 19.74 1.04
N VAL A 142 0.06 20.76 0.24
CA VAL A 142 -0.31 22.16 0.53
C VAL A 142 -1.82 22.37 0.46
N ALA A 143 -2.49 21.87 -0.59
CA ALA A 143 -3.94 21.94 -0.71
C ALA A 143 -4.66 21.15 0.40
N MET A 144 -4.13 19.98 0.77
CA MET A 144 -4.64 19.19 1.90
C MET A 144 -4.52 19.94 3.22
N ARG A 145 -3.36 20.56 3.49
CA ARG A 145 -3.16 21.39 4.69
C ARG A 145 -4.07 22.61 4.71
N GLN A 146 -4.30 23.27 3.56
CA GLN A 146 -5.27 24.36 3.44
C GLN A 146 -6.69 23.89 3.80
N MET A 147 -7.09 22.70 3.33
CA MET A 147 -8.38 22.09 3.65
C MET A 147 -8.54 21.85 5.17
N ILE A 148 -7.50 21.33 5.83
CA ILE A 148 -7.54 21.02 7.27
C ILE A 148 -7.58 22.29 8.13
N LEU A 149 -6.90 23.35 7.68
CA LEU A 149 -6.76 24.62 8.39
C LEU A 149 -7.93 25.58 8.12
N ALA A 150 -8.81 25.27 7.16
CA ALA A 150 -9.96 26.09 6.78
C ALA A 150 -10.86 26.43 7.98
N SER A 151 -11.26 27.70 8.08
CA SER A 151 -12.10 28.26 9.15
C SER A 151 -13.56 27.86 8.98
N ASP A 152 -13.98 27.73 7.72
CA ASP A 152 -15.37 27.55 7.33
C ASP A 152 -15.48 26.57 6.14
N GLN A 153 -16.72 26.26 5.78
CA GLN A 153 -17.01 25.33 4.69
C GLN A 153 -16.62 25.88 3.31
N ARG A 154 -16.61 27.21 3.12
CA ARG A 154 -16.27 27.83 1.83
C ARG A 154 -14.78 27.68 1.55
N GLU A 155 -13.93 28.08 2.50
CA GLU A 155 -12.47 27.91 2.41
C GLU A 155 -12.11 26.43 2.20
N ARG A 156 -12.80 25.52 2.89
CA ARG A 156 -12.59 24.08 2.72
C ARG A 156 -12.93 23.61 1.31
N LYS A 157 -14.05 24.06 0.75
CA LYS A 157 -14.47 23.72 -0.62
C LYS A 157 -13.47 24.24 -1.66
N GLU A 158 -12.89 25.42 -1.48
CA GLU A 158 -11.86 25.95 -2.38
C GLU A 158 -10.60 25.10 -2.36
N ALA A 159 -10.15 24.67 -1.18
CA ALA A 159 -9.01 23.76 -1.05
C ALA A 159 -9.30 22.38 -1.68
N LEU A 160 -10.49 21.83 -1.42
CA LEU A 160 -10.97 20.58 -2.01
C LEU A 160 -11.07 20.65 -3.54
N HIS A 161 -11.47 21.79 -4.10
CA HIS A 161 -11.53 21.97 -5.55
C HIS A 161 -10.15 21.88 -6.22
N LYS A 162 -9.08 22.31 -5.54
CA LYS A 162 -7.71 22.12 -6.04
C LYS A 162 -7.33 20.64 -6.04
N LEU A 163 -7.70 19.92 -4.98
CA LEU A 163 -7.45 18.47 -4.85
C LEU A 163 -8.23 17.67 -5.89
N LEU A 164 -9.47 18.09 -6.20
CA LEU A 164 -10.35 17.47 -7.19
C LEU A 164 -9.65 17.27 -8.54
N PHE A 165 -9.06 18.33 -9.11
CA PHE A 165 -8.40 18.23 -10.42
C PHE A 165 -7.19 17.32 -10.40
N MET A 166 -6.37 17.41 -9.34
CA MET A 166 -5.15 16.60 -9.23
C MET A 166 -5.47 15.11 -9.05
N GLN A 167 -6.51 14.80 -8.27
CA GLN A 167 -6.96 13.43 -8.08
C GLN A 167 -7.69 12.88 -9.33
N ARG A 168 -8.45 13.71 -10.05
CA ARG A 168 -9.08 13.33 -11.31
C ARG A 168 -8.02 12.92 -12.34
N GLU A 169 -6.98 13.74 -12.51
CA GLU A 169 -5.85 13.47 -13.40
C GLU A 169 -5.20 12.10 -13.11
N ASP A 170 -4.83 11.83 -11.85
CA ASP A 170 -4.22 10.55 -11.47
C ASP A 170 -5.13 9.36 -11.79
N ILE A 171 -6.41 9.45 -11.42
CA ILE A 171 -7.36 8.35 -11.56
C ILE A 171 -7.70 8.11 -13.04
N THR A 172 -7.73 9.15 -13.87
CA THR A 172 -7.90 9.02 -15.32
C THR A 172 -6.78 8.15 -15.90
N GLU A 173 -5.52 8.41 -15.54
CA GLU A 173 -4.39 7.59 -15.99
C GLU A 173 -4.52 6.13 -15.54
N LEU A 174 -4.96 5.88 -14.30
CA LEU A 174 -5.17 4.51 -13.81
C LEU A 174 -6.25 3.79 -14.61
N PHE A 175 -7.37 4.43 -14.90
CA PHE A 175 -8.44 3.83 -15.71
C PHE A 175 -7.99 3.55 -17.14
N GLU A 176 -7.23 4.46 -17.77
CA GLU A 176 -6.68 4.25 -19.11
C GLU A 176 -5.74 3.04 -19.17
N ILE A 177 -4.85 2.90 -18.18
CA ILE A 177 -3.93 1.75 -18.11
C ILE A 177 -4.71 0.46 -17.90
N MET A 178 -5.71 0.46 -17.03
CA MET A 178 -6.50 -0.76 -16.74
C MET A 178 -7.47 -1.14 -17.85
N ASN A 179 -7.78 -0.22 -18.77
CA ASN A 179 -8.48 -0.48 -20.04
C ASN A 179 -9.73 -1.37 -19.89
N GLY A 180 -10.66 -0.96 -19.02
CA GLY A 180 -11.93 -1.65 -18.77
C GLY A 180 -11.91 -2.67 -17.62
N LEU A 181 -10.73 -3.07 -17.13
CA LEU A 181 -10.60 -3.87 -15.91
C LEU A 181 -11.07 -3.09 -14.68
N PRO A 182 -11.59 -3.76 -13.63
CA PRO A 182 -12.12 -3.11 -12.44
C PRO A 182 -11.03 -2.40 -11.63
N VAL A 183 -11.35 -1.18 -11.19
CA VAL A 183 -10.48 -0.36 -10.34
C VAL A 183 -11.25 0.05 -9.08
N THR A 184 -10.81 -0.48 -7.94
CA THR A 184 -11.37 -0.18 -6.61
C THR A 184 -10.62 0.98 -5.96
N VAL A 185 -11.25 2.13 -5.88
CA VAL A 185 -10.70 3.32 -5.22
C VAL A 185 -11.23 3.40 -3.79
N ARG A 186 -10.33 3.36 -2.80
CA ARG A 186 -10.67 3.54 -1.39
C ARG A 186 -10.68 5.04 -1.06
N LEU A 187 -11.76 5.49 -0.43
CA LEU A 187 -11.86 6.85 0.08
C LEU A 187 -10.81 7.13 1.16
N LEU A 188 -10.61 8.40 1.50
CA LEU A 188 -9.63 8.86 2.48
C LEU A 188 -9.85 8.17 3.85
N ASP A 189 -8.82 7.47 4.30
CA ASP A 189 -8.76 6.68 5.52
C ASP A 189 -7.96 7.30 6.68
N PRO A 190 -6.71 7.78 6.56
CA PRO A 190 -5.92 8.33 7.65
C PRO A 190 -6.57 9.54 8.33
N PRO A 191 -6.32 9.72 9.63
CA PRO A 191 -6.74 10.88 10.37
C PRO A 191 -6.00 12.14 9.88
N LEU A 192 -6.65 13.30 10.05
CA LEU A 192 -6.14 14.55 9.48
C LEU A 192 -4.80 15.01 10.07
N HIS A 193 -4.42 14.56 11.27
CA HIS A 193 -3.14 14.92 11.86
C HIS A 193 -1.94 14.31 11.12
N GLU A 194 -2.10 13.22 10.36
CA GLU A 194 -1.00 12.66 9.56
C GLU A 194 -0.55 13.63 8.45
N PHE A 195 -1.42 14.54 8.01
CA PHE A 195 -1.09 15.56 7.00
C PHE A 195 -0.50 16.84 7.60
N ILE A 196 -0.56 16.99 8.93
CA ILE A 196 0.02 18.11 9.67
C ILE A 196 1.21 17.58 10.46
N ASN A 197 2.41 17.86 9.95
CA ASN A 197 3.61 17.37 10.61
C ASN A 197 3.80 18.09 11.96
N ASN A 198 4.38 17.37 12.93
CA ASN A 198 4.52 17.85 14.30
C ASN A 198 5.77 18.69 14.56
N SER A 199 6.65 18.87 13.56
CA SER A 199 7.87 19.65 13.76
C SER A 199 7.60 21.15 13.62
N GLU A 200 8.23 21.93 14.48
CA GLU A 200 8.00 23.39 14.55
C GLU A 200 8.42 24.11 13.26
N THR A 201 9.47 23.62 12.61
CA THR A 201 9.97 24.09 11.32
C THR A 201 8.95 23.88 10.21
N GLU A 202 8.26 22.74 10.20
CA GLU A 202 7.25 22.43 9.20
C GLU A 202 5.95 23.16 9.48
N LEU A 203 5.50 23.27 10.73
CA LEU A 203 4.34 24.07 11.09
C LEU A 203 4.51 25.53 10.62
N SER A 204 5.71 26.09 10.76
CA SER A 204 6.07 27.41 10.23
C SER A 204 6.03 27.48 8.69
N ALA A 205 6.46 26.42 8.01
CA ALA A 205 6.35 26.33 6.55
C ALA A 205 4.87 26.27 6.10
N VAL A 206 4.03 25.51 6.80
CA VAL A 206 2.59 25.43 6.55
C VAL A 206 1.91 26.78 6.76
N ALA A 207 2.22 27.46 7.87
CA ALA A 207 1.70 28.79 8.17
C ALA A 207 2.02 29.79 7.05
N ARG A 208 3.28 29.81 6.57
CA ARG A 208 3.71 30.65 5.44
C ARG A 208 2.99 30.29 4.14
N ALA A 209 2.89 29.01 3.79
CA ALA A 209 2.27 28.56 2.55
C ALA A 209 0.75 28.79 2.51
N ALA A 210 0.08 28.69 3.67
CA ALA A 210 -1.35 28.94 3.79
C ALA A 210 -1.70 30.41 4.09
N GLY A 211 -0.71 31.27 4.36
CA GLY A 211 -0.92 32.68 4.69
C GLY A 211 -1.66 32.90 6.00
N ILE A 212 -1.52 31.99 6.97
CA ILE A 212 -2.22 32.03 8.26
C ILE A 212 -1.24 32.12 9.43
N PRO A 213 -1.66 32.69 10.58
CA PRO A 213 -0.80 32.78 11.76
C PRO A 213 -0.34 31.41 12.26
N LEU A 214 0.94 31.29 12.63
CA LEU A 214 1.52 30.04 13.16
C LEU A 214 0.76 29.52 14.39
N GLU A 215 0.31 30.40 15.28
CA GLU A 215 -0.51 30.04 16.45
C GLU A 215 -1.78 29.29 16.07
N ARG A 216 -2.40 29.66 14.95
CA ARG A 216 -3.60 29.00 14.45
C ARG A 216 -3.28 27.59 13.96
N VAL A 217 -2.15 27.41 13.28
CA VAL A 217 -1.66 26.10 12.83
C VAL A 217 -1.36 25.20 14.03
N ARG A 218 -0.67 25.73 15.05
CA ARG A 218 -0.38 24.98 16.30
C ARG A 218 -1.65 24.57 17.02
N ARG A 219 -2.61 25.48 17.18
CA ARG A 219 -3.90 25.18 17.82
C ARG A 219 -4.61 24.05 17.07
N ARG A 220 -4.67 24.13 15.74
CA ARG A 220 -5.32 23.11 14.91
C ARG A 220 -4.61 21.75 14.99
N ALA A 221 -3.28 21.75 14.95
CA ALA A 221 -2.48 20.53 15.12
C ALA A 221 -2.74 19.86 16.48
N SER A 222 -2.84 20.67 17.54
CA SER A 222 -3.16 20.18 18.88
C SER A 222 -4.60 19.66 19.00
N GLU A 223 -5.58 20.29 18.33
CA GLU A 223 -6.97 19.84 18.30
C GLU A 223 -7.14 18.50 17.59
N LEU A 224 -6.33 18.23 16.56
CA LEU A 224 -6.37 17.00 15.76
C LEU A 224 -5.52 15.87 16.35
N ARG A 225 -4.76 16.15 17.41
CA ARG A 225 -3.91 15.16 18.07
C ARG A 225 -4.78 14.16 18.82
N GLU A 226 -4.60 12.89 18.49
CA GLU A 226 -5.31 11.79 19.12
C GLU A 226 -4.33 10.91 19.90
N SER A 227 -4.79 10.32 21.01
CA SER A 227 -3.97 9.37 21.77
C SER A 227 -3.75 8.06 21.02
N ASN A 228 -4.76 7.61 20.27
CA ASN A 228 -4.72 6.38 19.47
C ASN A 228 -5.24 6.66 18.05
N PRO A 229 -4.41 7.23 17.16
CA PRO A 229 -4.77 7.57 15.78
C PRO A 229 -5.46 6.44 15.01
N MET A 230 -5.03 5.20 15.22
CA MET A 230 -5.57 4.02 14.56
C MET A 230 -7.07 3.82 14.79
N LEU A 231 -7.59 4.18 15.97
CA LEU A 231 -9.01 4.05 16.32
C LEU A 231 -9.76 5.40 16.32
N GLY A 232 -9.13 6.45 15.81
CA GLY A 232 -9.58 7.83 15.92
C GLY A 232 -10.59 8.30 14.86
N HIS A 233 -10.54 9.61 14.59
CA HIS A 233 -11.40 10.33 13.66
C HIS A 233 -10.87 10.24 12.23
N ARG A 234 -11.15 9.08 11.61
CA ARG A 234 -10.59 8.68 10.33
C ARG A 234 -11.62 7.90 9.49
N GLY A 235 -11.29 7.57 8.24
CA GLY A 235 -12.15 6.76 7.35
C GLY A 235 -13.56 7.31 7.16
N CYS A 236 -14.58 6.44 7.19
CA CYS A 236 -15.97 6.86 7.03
C CYS A 236 -16.42 7.89 8.08
N ARG A 237 -15.85 7.88 9.28
CA ARG A 237 -16.21 8.83 10.35
C ARG A 237 -15.83 10.26 9.97
N LEU A 238 -14.66 10.42 9.35
CA LEU A 238 -14.21 11.69 8.82
C LEU A 238 -15.13 12.18 7.69
N ALA A 239 -15.48 11.28 6.77
CA ALA A 239 -16.39 11.57 5.67
C ALA A 239 -17.83 11.90 6.13
N ILE A 240 -18.29 11.34 7.26
CA ILE A 240 -19.59 11.70 7.85
C ILE A 240 -19.55 13.11 8.44
N THR A 241 -18.48 13.47 9.16
CA THR A 241 -18.34 14.80 9.76
C THR A 241 -18.03 15.90 8.73
N PHE A 242 -17.35 15.55 7.64
CA PHE A 242 -16.99 16.44 6.55
C PHE A 242 -17.40 15.84 5.19
N PRO A 243 -18.71 15.81 4.87
CA PRO A 243 -19.25 15.19 3.67
C PRO A 243 -18.63 15.69 2.35
N GLU A 244 -18.19 16.94 2.33
CA GLU A 244 -17.52 17.54 1.18
C GLU A 244 -16.22 16.83 0.78
N ILE A 245 -15.53 16.14 1.71
CA ILE A 245 -14.34 15.33 1.38
C ILE A 245 -14.76 14.14 0.52
N CYS A 246 -15.77 13.38 0.98
CA CYS A 246 -16.31 12.25 0.21
C CYS A 246 -16.88 12.68 -1.14
N ALA A 247 -17.64 13.77 -1.17
CA ALA A 247 -18.23 14.28 -2.40
C ALA A 247 -17.15 14.73 -3.41
N MET A 248 -16.06 15.35 -2.94
CA MET A 248 -14.93 15.71 -3.79
C MET A 248 -14.26 14.47 -4.38
N GLN A 249 -13.94 13.46 -3.57
CA GLN A 249 -13.29 12.24 -4.06
C GLN A 249 -14.18 11.47 -5.04
N ALA A 250 -15.47 11.30 -4.72
CA ALA A 250 -16.44 10.67 -5.62
C ALA A 250 -16.53 11.43 -6.95
N ARG A 251 -16.55 12.77 -6.91
CA ARG A 251 -16.56 13.60 -8.13
C ARG A 251 -15.26 13.45 -8.94
N ALA A 252 -14.10 13.32 -8.29
CA ALA A 252 -12.83 13.06 -8.99
C ALA A 252 -12.89 11.70 -9.72
N ILE A 253 -13.32 10.65 -9.01
CA ILE A 253 -13.42 9.27 -9.54
C ILE A 253 -14.38 9.21 -10.73
N PHE A 254 -15.59 9.76 -10.58
CA PHE A 254 -16.60 9.74 -11.64
C PHE A 254 -16.24 10.66 -12.81
N GLY A 255 -15.64 11.82 -12.52
CA GLY A 255 -15.15 12.72 -13.55
C GLY A 255 -14.04 12.07 -14.38
N ALA A 256 -13.13 11.35 -13.73
CA ALA A 256 -12.10 10.57 -14.41
C ALA A 256 -12.71 9.47 -15.28
N ALA A 257 -13.68 8.73 -14.75
CA ALA A 257 -14.38 7.69 -15.51
C ALA A 257 -15.12 8.25 -16.74
N ALA A 258 -15.63 9.49 -16.68
CA ALA A 258 -16.27 10.17 -17.80
C ALA A 258 -15.28 10.72 -18.83
N GLU A 259 -14.04 11.03 -18.45
CA GLU A 259 -12.98 11.50 -19.35
C GLU A 259 -12.39 10.39 -20.21
N VAL A 260 -12.35 9.17 -19.69
CA VAL A 260 -11.80 8.01 -20.40
C VAL A 260 -12.71 7.65 -21.57
N LYS A 261 -12.22 7.85 -22.80
CA LYS A 261 -12.94 7.56 -24.05
C LYS A 261 -12.49 6.26 -24.72
N THR A 262 -11.35 5.72 -24.31
CA THR A 262 -10.71 4.54 -24.93
C THR A 262 -11.39 3.24 -24.54
N CYS A 263 -12.03 3.19 -23.37
CA CYS A 263 -12.78 2.06 -22.85
C CYS A 263 -13.91 2.55 -21.96
N GLN A 264 -14.81 1.65 -21.55
CA GLN A 264 -15.76 1.93 -20.48
C GLN A 264 -15.16 1.47 -19.15
N PRO A 265 -14.77 2.37 -18.24
CA PRO A 265 -14.16 1.98 -16.97
C PRO A 265 -15.14 1.21 -16.08
N THR A 266 -14.64 0.19 -15.39
CA THR A 266 -15.38 -0.51 -14.34
C THR A 266 -15.02 0.11 -13.00
N VAL A 267 -15.87 1.03 -12.52
CA VAL A 267 -15.60 1.84 -11.32
C VAL A 267 -16.09 1.14 -10.06
N GLU A 268 -15.23 1.03 -9.06
CA GLU A 268 -15.59 0.56 -7.72
C GLU A 268 -15.12 1.57 -6.68
N ILE A 269 -16.03 2.01 -5.80
CA ILE A 269 -15.69 2.91 -4.68
C ILE A 269 -15.83 2.14 -3.38
N MET A 270 -14.78 2.19 -2.58
CA MET A 270 -14.71 1.47 -1.31
C MET A 270 -14.68 2.42 -0.12
N VAL A 271 -15.61 2.21 0.81
CA VAL A 271 -15.72 2.98 2.05
C VAL A 271 -14.89 2.30 3.16
N PRO A 272 -13.86 2.98 3.71
CA PRO A 272 -13.05 2.44 4.80
C PRO A 272 -13.70 2.62 6.18
N LEU A 273 -13.28 1.79 7.12
CA LEU A 273 -13.51 1.82 8.57
C LEU A 273 -14.98 1.79 9.00
N VAL A 274 -15.83 1.20 8.17
CA VAL A 274 -17.25 1.03 8.43
C VAL A 274 -17.45 0.05 9.59
N ALA A 275 -18.29 0.41 10.57
CA ALA A 275 -18.69 -0.49 11.64
C ALA A 275 -20.18 -0.85 11.61
N SER A 276 -20.99 -0.13 10.82
CA SER A 276 -22.45 -0.22 10.80
C SER A 276 -23.06 0.08 9.42
N LEU A 277 -24.30 -0.38 9.20
CA LEU A 277 -25.05 -0.07 7.97
C LEU A 277 -25.36 1.43 7.88
N GLU A 278 -25.57 2.10 8.99
CA GLU A 278 -25.93 3.52 9.05
C GLU A 278 -24.76 4.40 8.59
N GLU A 279 -23.53 4.09 9.04
CA GLU A 279 -22.32 4.75 8.55
C GLU A 279 -22.14 4.52 7.04
N PHE A 280 -22.24 3.26 6.59
CA PHE A 280 -22.12 2.93 5.17
C PHE A 280 -23.17 3.63 4.31
N SER A 281 -24.43 3.59 4.75
CA SER A 281 -25.57 4.22 4.06
C SER A 281 -25.36 5.72 3.89
N THR A 282 -24.91 6.40 4.93
CA THR A 282 -24.69 7.85 4.90
C THR A 282 -23.65 8.22 3.84
N ILE A 283 -22.57 7.45 3.75
CA ILE A 283 -21.52 7.67 2.75
C ILE A 283 -21.98 7.29 1.35
N LYS A 284 -22.66 6.15 1.19
CA LYS A 284 -23.20 5.71 -0.09
C LYS A 284 -24.18 6.73 -0.68
N ASP A 285 -25.06 7.32 0.13
CA ASP A 285 -25.99 8.35 -0.33
C ASP A 285 -25.26 9.60 -0.88
N ILE A 286 -24.09 9.95 -0.33
CA ILE A 286 -23.24 11.04 -0.84
C ILE A 286 -22.62 10.66 -2.19
N ILE A 287 -22.10 9.43 -2.30
CA ILE A 287 -21.50 8.90 -3.52
C ILE A 287 -22.55 8.86 -4.64
N ASP A 288 -23.72 8.29 -4.39
CA ASP A 288 -24.77 8.08 -5.39
C ASP A 288 -25.30 9.43 -5.93
N LYS A 289 -25.56 10.41 -5.04
CA LYS A 289 -25.93 11.77 -5.45
C LYS A 289 -24.84 12.45 -6.27
N THR A 290 -23.57 12.20 -5.95
CA THR A 290 -22.45 12.76 -6.71
C THR A 290 -22.34 12.13 -8.09
N ALA A 291 -22.56 10.81 -8.18
CA ALA A 291 -22.60 10.08 -9.45
C ALA A 291 -23.70 10.64 -10.36
N GLU A 292 -24.92 10.81 -9.85
CA GLU A 292 -26.04 11.39 -10.60
C GLU A 292 -25.72 12.80 -11.12
N ALA A 293 -25.12 13.65 -10.28
CA ALA A 293 -24.72 14.99 -10.66
C ALA A 293 -23.68 14.97 -11.79
N VAL A 294 -22.61 14.17 -11.66
CA VAL A 294 -21.55 14.07 -12.67
C VAL A 294 -22.08 13.50 -13.98
N GLN A 295 -22.91 12.44 -13.94
CA GLN A 295 -23.52 11.88 -15.15
C GLN A 295 -24.38 12.89 -15.89
N LYS A 296 -25.10 13.76 -15.16
CA LYS A 296 -25.93 14.82 -15.75
C LYS A 296 -25.07 15.95 -16.33
N GLU A 297 -24.04 16.37 -15.62
CA GLU A 297 -23.15 17.47 -16.03
C GLU A 297 -22.31 17.10 -17.26
N GLU A 298 -21.76 15.87 -17.28
CA GLU A 298 -20.88 15.39 -18.36
C GLU A 298 -21.68 14.74 -19.52
N GLY A 299 -22.98 14.46 -19.33
CA GLY A 299 -23.83 13.83 -20.34
C GLY A 299 -23.48 12.37 -20.65
N VAL A 300 -22.77 11.69 -19.74
CA VAL A 300 -22.32 10.29 -19.88
C VAL A 300 -23.01 9.42 -18.84
N LYS A 301 -23.34 8.17 -19.21
CA LYS A 301 -23.74 7.13 -18.25
C LYS A 301 -22.59 6.16 -18.04
N PHE A 302 -22.20 5.96 -16.79
CA PHE A 302 -21.24 4.93 -16.40
C PHE A 302 -21.84 4.03 -15.34
N LYS A 303 -21.34 2.80 -15.25
CA LYS A 303 -21.71 1.85 -14.19
C LYS A 303 -20.64 1.96 -13.10
N TYR A 304 -21.08 1.90 -11.85
CA TYR A 304 -20.18 1.84 -10.71
C TYR A 304 -20.78 0.93 -9.64
N ARG A 305 -19.92 0.49 -8.72
CA ARG A 305 -20.31 -0.26 -7.53
C ARG A 305 -19.77 0.43 -6.29
N VAL A 306 -20.55 0.42 -5.20
CA VAL A 306 -20.10 0.91 -3.90
C VAL A 306 -20.00 -0.25 -2.92
N GLY A 307 -18.82 -0.44 -2.34
CA GLY A 307 -18.54 -1.53 -1.40
C GLY A 307 -17.94 -1.03 -0.09
N SER A 308 -17.88 -1.93 0.88
CA SER A 308 -17.33 -1.66 2.21
C SER A 308 -16.04 -2.40 2.41
N MET A 309 -15.05 -1.75 3.02
CA MET A 309 -13.97 -2.48 3.65
C MET A 309 -14.50 -3.13 4.94
N ILE A 310 -14.23 -4.42 5.13
CA ILE A 310 -14.55 -5.18 6.34
C ILE A 310 -13.25 -5.37 7.10
N GLU A 311 -13.01 -4.45 8.04
CA GLU A 311 -11.74 -4.34 8.76
C GLU A 311 -11.92 -4.09 10.27
N LEU A 312 -13.17 -4.13 10.74
CA LEU A 312 -13.52 -4.07 12.16
C LEU A 312 -14.32 -5.33 12.55
N PRO A 313 -14.10 -5.91 13.73
CA PRO A 313 -14.86 -7.07 14.21
C PRO A 313 -16.37 -6.83 14.20
N ARG A 314 -16.81 -5.62 14.54
CA ARG A 314 -18.22 -5.24 14.48
C ARG A 314 -18.77 -5.29 13.05
N ALA A 315 -17.98 -4.87 12.06
CA ALA A 315 -18.38 -4.90 10.66
C ALA A 315 -18.56 -6.35 10.18
N ALA A 316 -17.64 -7.24 10.54
CA ALA A 316 -17.75 -8.67 10.25
C ALA A 316 -19.01 -9.29 10.87
N LEU A 317 -19.29 -8.98 12.14
CA LEU A 317 -20.51 -9.43 12.82
C LEU A 317 -21.78 -8.84 12.20
N GLN A 318 -21.74 -7.60 11.71
CA GLN A 318 -22.88 -6.90 11.10
C GLN A 318 -22.91 -7.04 9.56
N ALA A 319 -22.07 -7.89 8.98
CA ALA A 319 -21.87 -7.97 7.53
C ALA A 319 -23.18 -8.19 6.76
N GLY A 320 -24.11 -8.99 7.30
CA GLY A 320 -25.42 -9.21 6.67
C GLY A 320 -26.28 -7.94 6.57
N ARG A 321 -26.18 -7.01 7.51
CA ARG A 321 -26.86 -5.70 7.42
C ARG A 321 -26.14 -4.78 6.45
N ILE A 322 -24.80 -4.72 6.51
CA ILE A 322 -24.00 -3.89 5.60
C ILE A 322 -24.24 -4.32 4.13
N ALA A 323 -24.36 -5.63 3.90
CA ALA A 323 -24.66 -6.23 2.60
C ALA A 323 -26.03 -5.84 2.02
N GLU A 324 -26.95 -5.27 2.80
CA GLU A 324 -28.23 -4.75 2.27
C GLU A 324 -28.01 -3.60 1.27
N LYS A 325 -26.90 -2.87 1.39
CA LYS A 325 -26.56 -1.75 0.50
C LYS A 325 -25.20 -1.86 -0.17
N ALA A 326 -24.24 -2.56 0.44
CA ALA A 326 -22.93 -2.76 -0.17
C ALA A 326 -23.03 -3.73 -1.35
N GLU A 327 -22.24 -3.52 -2.39
CA GLU A 327 -22.21 -4.38 -3.59
C GLU A 327 -21.02 -5.34 -3.59
N PHE A 328 -20.01 -5.07 -2.77
CA PHE A 328 -18.86 -5.94 -2.53
C PHE A 328 -18.26 -5.68 -1.15
N PHE A 329 -17.49 -6.66 -0.66
CA PHE A 329 -16.63 -6.53 0.51
C PHE A 329 -15.17 -6.68 0.11
N SER A 330 -14.31 -5.94 0.80
CA SER A 330 -12.86 -6.11 0.77
C SER A 330 -12.36 -6.24 2.19
N PHE A 331 -11.56 -7.26 2.49
CA PHE A 331 -11.10 -7.51 3.85
C PHE A 331 -9.81 -6.75 4.12
N GLY A 332 -9.90 -5.72 4.98
CA GLY A 332 -8.72 -5.03 5.52
C GLY A 332 -8.13 -5.85 6.65
N THR A 333 -7.44 -6.95 6.34
CA THR A 333 -6.96 -7.90 7.36
C THR A 333 -5.95 -7.28 8.31
N ASN A 334 -5.23 -6.23 7.92
CA ASN A 334 -4.32 -5.52 8.82
C ASN A 334 -5.08 -4.92 10.01
N ASP A 335 -6.04 -4.02 9.76
CA ASP A 335 -6.84 -3.38 10.81
C ASP A 335 -7.75 -4.39 11.53
N LEU A 336 -8.23 -5.43 10.82
CA LEU A 336 -9.00 -6.51 11.44
C LEU A 336 -8.13 -7.31 12.42
N THR A 337 -6.90 -7.66 12.06
CA THR A 337 -5.94 -8.32 12.96
C THR A 337 -5.62 -7.41 14.15
N GLN A 338 -5.34 -6.12 13.90
CA GLN A 338 -5.05 -5.15 14.97
C GLN A 338 -6.17 -5.10 16.00
N THR A 339 -7.42 -4.97 15.56
CA THR A 339 -8.57 -4.86 16.45
C THR A 339 -9.04 -6.18 17.04
N THR A 340 -8.78 -7.31 16.37
CA THR A 340 -9.10 -8.65 16.89
C THR A 340 -8.14 -9.06 18.00
N TYR A 341 -6.84 -8.84 17.82
CA TYR A 341 -5.84 -9.14 18.84
C TYR A 341 -5.65 -8.03 19.87
N GLY A 342 -6.07 -6.80 19.57
CA GLY A 342 -5.74 -5.63 20.39
C GLY A 342 -4.28 -5.20 20.24
N LEU A 343 -3.73 -5.31 19.02
CA LEU A 343 -2.33 -5.01 18.73
C LEU A 343 -2.19 -3.76 17.89
N SER A 344 -1.30 -2.87 18.31
CA SER A 344 -0.79 -1.80 17.45
C SER A 344 0.28 -2.38 16.53
N ARG A 345 0.10 -2.24 15.22
CA ARG A 345 1.07 -2.70 14.22
C ARG A 345 2.43 -2.04 14.40
N ASP A 346 2.45 -0.77 14.82
CA ASP A 346 3.68 0.00 14.98
C ASP A 346 4.45 -0.41 16.24
N ASP A 347 3.75 -0.92 17.27
CA ASP A 347 4.35 -1.25 18.56
C ASP A 347 4.63 -2.75 18.75
N VAL A 348 4.02 -3.62 17.93
CA VAL A 348 4.08 -5.08 18.10
C VAL A 348 5.51 -5.64 18.03
N GLY A 349 6.39 -4.98 17.27
CA GLY A 349 7.78 -5.37 17.11
C GLY A 349 8.58 -5.38 18.42
N THR A 350 8.11 -4.66 19.45
CA THR A 350 8.80 -4.58 20.76
C THR A 350 8.75 -5.88 21.57
N PHE A 351 7.78 -6.76 21.32
CA PHE A 351 7.63 -8.02 22.07
C PHE A 351 7.38 -9.27 21.21
N MET A 352 7.19 -9.12 19.89
CA MET A 352 6.86 -10.23 18.98
C MET A 352 7.86 -11.38 19.06
N GLU A 353 9.17 -11.08 19.13
CA GLU A 353 10.21 -12.11 19.24
C GLU A 353 10.10 -12.94 20.53
N SER A 354 9.70 -12.30 21.64
CA SER A 354 9.47 -12.99 22.90
C SER A 354 8.25 -13.91 22.82
N TYR A 355 7.19 -13.50 22.12
CA TYR A 355 6.00 -14.31 21.89
C TYR A 355 6.33 -15.56 21.07
N LYS A 356 7.13 -15.40 20.00
CA LYS A 356 7.61 -16.51 19.17
C LYS A 356 8.49 -17.48 19.96
N THR A 357 9.49 -16.96 20.67
CA THR A 357 10.41 -17.79 21.48
C THR A 357 9.68 -18.60 22.56
N LYS A 358 8.62 -18.05 23.14
CA LYS A 358 7.81 -18.72 24.17
C LYS A 358 6.72 -19.63 23.61
N GLY A 359 6.58 -19.72 22.29
CA GLY A 359 5.53 -20.50 21.63
C GLY A 359 4.11 -19.97 21.87
N VAL A 360 3.96 -18.69 22.23
CA VAL A 360 2.65 -18.04 22.38
C VAL A 360 2.03 -17.77 21.01
N MET A 361 2.86 -17.44 20.02
CA MET A 361 2.50 -17.32 18.61
C MET A 361 3.55 -18.02 17.77
N GLU A 362 3.13 -18.84 16.81
CA GLU A 362 4.05 -19.50 15.88
C GLU A 362 4.56 -18.50 14.85
N GLU A 363 3.65 -17.71 14.28
CA GLU A 363 3.94 -16.72 13.25
C GLU A 363 3.41 -15.34 13.60
N ASP A 364 3.95 -14.33 12.92
CA ASP A 364 3.45 -12.96 13.03
C ASP A 364 2.08 -12.85 12.33
N PRO A 365 0.98 -12.51 13.04
CA PRO A 365 -0.36 -12.45 12.46
C PRO A 365 -0.56 -11.30 11.46
N PHE A 366 0.40 -10.38 11.34
CA PHE A 366 0.43 -9.36 10.30
C PHE A 366 1.12 -9.83 9.01
N VAL A 367 1.81 -10.97 9.05
CA VAL A 367 2.46 -11.60 7.89
C VAL A 367 1.63 -12.77 7.38
N THR A 368 1.17 -13.63 8.29
CA THR A 368 0.35 -14.79 7.99
C THR A 368 -1.03 -14.60 8.63
N LEU A 369 -2.09 -14.84 7.87
CA LEU A 369 -3.45 -14.74 8.40
C LEU A 369 -3.65 -15.72 9.57
N ASP A 370 -4.09 -15.20 10.72
CA ASP A 370 -4.60 -16.03 11.80
C ASP A 370 -5.95 -16.63 11.39
N GLU A 371 -5.95 -17.88 10.93
CA GLU A 371 -7.16 -18.56 10.49
C GLU A 371 -8.16 -18.83 11.63
N LYS A 372 -7.69 -18.97 12.89
CA LYS A 372 -8.51 -19.41 14.02
C LYS A 372 -9.22 -18.27 14.75
N GLY A 373 -8.69 -17.05 14.68
CA GLY A 373 -9.34 -15.86 15.23
C GLY A 373 -9.81 -14.91 14.12
N VAL A 374 -8.87 -14.31 13.39
CA VAL A 374 -9.19 -13.34 12.33
C VAL A 374 -9.95 -14.00 11.17
N GLY A 375 -9.56 -15.22 10.79
CA GLY A 375 -10.22 -16.02 9.75
C GLY A 375 -11.68 -16.35 10.07
N GLU A 376 -12.02 -16.54 11.35
CA GLU A 376 -13.42 -16.74 11.77
C GLU A 376 -14.26 -15.49 11.52
N PHE A 377 -13.72 -14.28 11.75
CA PHE A 377 -14.43 -13.04 11.38
C PHE A 377 -14.64 -12.92 9.87
N ILE A 378 -13.64 -13.29 9.07
CA ILE A 378 -13.76 -13.30 7.60
C ILE A 378 -14.87 -14.27 7.18
N LYS A 379 -14.85 -15.50 7.71
CA LYS A 379 -15.87 -16.52 7.43
C LYS A 379 -17.26 -16.05 7.82
N ILE A 380 -17.45 -15.51 9.03
CA ILE A 380 -18.72 -14.96 9.50
C ILE A 380 -19.21 -13.85 8.56
N ALA A 381 -18.31 -12.95 8.15
CA ALA A 381 -18.66 -11.85 7.25
C ALA A 381 -19.08 -12.36 5.87
N MET A 382 -18.38 -13.36 5.33
CA MET A 382 -18.73 -13.99 4.06
C MET A 382 -20.07 -14.71 4.12
N GLU A 383 -20.31 -15.52 5.16
CA GLU A 383 -21.56 -16.25 5.36
C GLU A 383 -22.75 -15.30 5.50
N ARG A 384 -22.62 -14.26 6.33
CA ARG A 384 -23.69 -13.26 6.54
C ARG A 384 -23.86 -12.36 5.32
N GLY A 385 -22.79 -12.12 4.57
CA GLY A 385 -22.77 -11.32 3.34
C GLY A 385 -23.30 -12.03 2.10
N GLN A 386 -23.72 -13.30 2.16
CA GLN A 386 -24.21 -14.04 0.98
C GLN A 386 -25.45 -13.42 0.29
N LYS A 387 -26.12 -12.44 0.92
CA LYS A 387 -27.19 -11.64 0.29
C LYS A 387 -26.69 -10.55 -0.67
N LEU A 388 -25.38 -10.41 -0.88
CA LEU A 388 -24.81 -9.47 -1.84
C LEU A 388 -25.35 -9.74 -3.26
N SER A 389 -25.76 -8.68 -3.96
CA SER A 389 -26.38 -8.71 -5.30
C SER A 389 -25.46 -9.20 -6.42
N SER A 390 -24.18 -9.45 -6.13
CA SER A 390 -23.20 -10.09 -7.00
C SER A 390 -22.50 -11.18 -6.19
N PRO A 391 -22.16 -12.34 -6.82
CA PRO A 391 -21.36 -13.34 -6.15
C PRO A 391 -20.14 -12.63 -5.59
N VAL A 392 -19.92 -12.78 -4.28
CA VAL A 392 -18.75 -12.30 -3.55
C VAL A 392 -17.55 -12.58 -4.44
N VAL A 393 -17.07 -11.58 -5.18
CA VAL A 393 -15.72 -11.62 -5.70
C VAL A 393 -14.94 -11.47 -4.42
N PRO A 394 -14.37 -12.54 -3.88
CA PRO A 394 -13.55 -12.37 -2.73
C PRO A 394 -12.35 -11.64 -3.30
N LEU A 395 -12.35 -10.32 -3.12
CA LEU A 395 -11.18 -9.49 -3.27
C LEU A 395 -10.26 -9.96 -2.14
N PHE A 396 -9.63 -11.11 -2.37
CA PHE A 396 -8.52 -11.60 -1.60
C PHE A 396 -7.33 -10.70 -1.95
N SER A 397 -7.37 -9.44 -1.51
CA SER A 397 -6.12 -8.74 -1.22
C SER A 397 -5.58 -9.35 0.07
N PHE A 398 -5.03 -10.56 -0.02
CA PHE A 398 -4.06 -10.98 0.98
C PHE A 398 -2.90 -10.00 0.89
N PHE A 399 -2.64 -9.30 1.98
CA PHE A 399 -1.45 -8.46 2.12
C PHE A 399 -0.21 -9.35 2.23
N PHE A 400 0.19 -10.01 1.15
CA PHE A 400 1.52 -10.59 1.05
C PHE A 400 2.48 -9.46 0.70
N TRP A 401 2.98 -8.79 1.74
CA TRP A 401 4.33 -8.26 1.63
C TRP A 401 5.25 -9.48 1.53
N PHE A 402 5.71 -9.80 0.31
CA PHE A 402 7.04 -10.38 0.21
C PHE A 402 8.01 -9.29 0.67
N ARG A 403 8.17 -9.17 1.98
CA ARG A 403 9.40 -8.62 2.52
C ARG A 403 10.44 -9.66 2.15
N VAL A 404 11.11 -9.48 1.01
CA VAL A 404 12.47 -9.98 0.89
C VAL A 404 13.16 -9.32 2.09
N PRO A 405 13.55 -10.08 3.13
CA PRO A 405 14.22 -9.46 4.27
C PRO A 405 15.42 -8.72 3.68
N LEU A 406 15.59 -7.45 4.06
CA LEU A 406 16.81 -6.67 3.75
C LEU A 406 18.02 -7.37 4.37
#